data_AF-W5TKY7-F1
#
_entry.id   AF-W5TKY7-F1
#
_cell.length_a   1.000
_cell.length_b   1.000
_cell.length_c   1.000
_cell.angle_alpha   90.00
_cell.angle_beta   90.00
_cell.angle_gamma   90.00
#
_symmetry.space_group_name_H-M   'P 1'
#
loop_
_entity.id
_entity.type
_entity.pdbx_description
1 polymer ?
#
loop_
_entity_poly.entity_id
_entity_poly.type
_entity_poly.pdbx_seq_one_letter_code
_entity_poly.pdbx_strand_id
1 'polypeptide(L)'
;MHNDRKWHPMTNVRTTVVSGPITGGKGRVFFPPLADLDSYGYVEEEFFLEGDAVRYAPCEGAEFGWDGRWRAEPVESAPFKTRIMVYRPADPERFNGTVFVCWNNVSGTIDNMTGLSVEMLESGCAAVGVTVQRSGVHGTPDDRRGLVDWDPERYGTLSHPGDDYSFDIFTQAARAIGPDRDRSVDPMGGLPVRKLIAHGQSQSAGRVATYINAVHPLARAYDGFVLELYFGFGPPIVGGEQAMTLNEPGSIPGPDDHAAANLLRDDLDVPVMIVDSELEAEVLRPAHQPDTDLFRCWEIAGTTHVSEQYVRRSMVRTEKELGTANSMLLTGGMNRVPFLPVLEAAYRHMVTWVDGGPPPPSQPLIEFVDTAVRRDRLGIAQGGIRLPQVRVPLARHDAVPLGADLVTWLCGSSTPFTPLAISLMYGDEQAYLARFEEAARDACAAGVLLERDVPALVAEARDDYRRFTTATAGAE
;
A
#
# COMPACT_ATOMS: atom_id res chain seq x y z
N MET A 1 -2.54 16.61 -28.95
CA MET A 1 -3.02 15.66 -29.97
C MET A 1 -3.64 14.51 -29.20
N HIS A 2 -4.96 14.30 -29.31
CA HIS A 2 -5.63 13.14 -28.72
C HIS A 2 -5.09 11.88 -29.41
N ASN A 3 -4.38 11.04 -28.66
CA ASN A 3 -3.93 9.76 -29.15
C ASN A 3 -5.04 8.76 -28.78
N ASP A 4 -5.93 8.49 -29.74
CA ASP A 4 -6.92 7.42 -29.63
C ASP A 4 -6.19 6.08 -29.45
N ARG A 5 -6.02 5.64 -28.19
CA ARG A 5 -5.47 4.33 -27.84
C ARG A 5 -6.45 3.26 -28.31
N LYS A 6 -6.23 2.72 -29.52
CA LYS A 6 -6.90 1.51 -29.98
C LYS A 6 -6.38 0.33 -29.18
N TRP A 7 -7.20 -0.16 -28.26
CA TRP A 7 -7.05 -1.48 -27.65
C TRP A 7 -6.92 -2.54 -28.75
N HIS A 8 -5.76 -3.19 -28.85
CA HIS A 8 -5.63 -4.41 -29.64
C HIS A 8 -6.25 -5.56 -28.83
N PRO A 9 -7.38 -6.14 -29.27
CA PRO A 9 -7.97 -7.24 -28.54
C PRO A 9 -7.06 -8.46 -28.72
N MET A 10 -6.51 -8.97 -27.62
CA MET A 10 -6.12 -10.38 -27.60
C MET A 10 -7.36 -11.20 -27.96
N THR A 11 -7.22 -12.09 -28.94
CA THR A 11 -8.28 -12.78 -29.71
C THR A 11 -9.07 -13.84 -28.92
N ASN A 12 -9.37 -13.59 -27.66
CA ASN A 12 -10.48 -14.17 -26.89
C ASN A 12 -10.58 -13.36 -25.60
N VAL A 13 -11.44 -12.34 -25.57
CA VAL A 13 -11.84 -11.71 -24.30
C VAL A 13 -12.59 -12.78 -23.53
N ARG A 14 -11.91 -13.47 -22.62
CA ARG A 14 -12.52 -14.45 -21.73
C ARG A 14 -13.47 -13.66 -20.83
N THR A 15 -14.75 -13.98 -20.91
CA THR A 15 -15.78 -13.19 -20.25
C THR A 15 -15.77 -13.46 -18.76
N THR A 16 -15.27 -12.51 -17.99
CA THR A 16 -15.47 -12.49 -16.54
C THR A 16 -16.92 -12.12 -16.26
N VAL A 17 -17.59 -12.92 -15.44
CA VAL A 17 -18.97 -12.68 -15.02
C VAL A 17 -18.97 -12.01 -13.65
N VAL A 18 -19.69 -10.90 -13.55
CA VAL A 18 -19.97 -10.22 -12.29
C VAL A 18 -21.35 -10.63 -11.81
N SER A 19 -21.48 -10.97 -10.52
CA SER A 19 -22.78 -11.17 -9.89
C SER A 19 -22.85 -10.50 -8.52
N GLY A 20 -24.03 -9.99 -8.17
CA GLY A 20 -24.25 -9.27 -6.92
C GLY A 20 -25.23 -8.10 -7.10
N PRO A 21 -25.31 -7.18 -6.12
CA PRO A 21 -24.52 -7.17 -4.88
C PRO A 21 -24.69 -8.44 -4.03
N ILE A 22 -23.63 -8.87 -3.33
CA ILE A 22 -23.65 -10.05 -2.46
C ILE A 22 -24.49 -9.73 -1.22
N THR A 23 -25.51 -10.55 -0.98
CA THR A 23 -26.36 -10.49 0.22
C THR A 23 -26.39 -11.86 0.92
N GLY A 24 -26.70 -11.89 2.22
CA GLY A 24 -26.81 -13.12 3.01
C GLY A 24 -25.64 -13.34 3.99
N GLY A 25 -25.66 -14.49 4.66
CA GLY A 25 -24.72 -14.84 5.73
C GLY A 25 -24.72 -13.84 6.88
N LYS A 26 -23.54 -13.44 7.34
CA LYS A 26 -23.33 -12.46 8.43
C LYS A 26 -23.77 -11.04 8.07
N GLY A 27 -24.23 -10.79 6.84
CA GLY A 27 -24.82 -9.52 6.42
C GLY A 27 -23.85 -8.35 6.31
N ARG A 28 -22.53 -8.60 6.37
CA ARG A 28 -21.49 -7.56 6.33
C ARG A 28 -20.21 -8.06 5.64
N VAL A 29 -19.42 -7.13 5.14
CA VAL A 29 -18.09 -7.40 4.57
C VAL A 29 -17.16 -7.94 5.64
N PHE A 30 -16.32 -8.92 5.27
CA PHE A 30 -15.24 -9.38 6.14
C PHE A 30 -14.14 -8.30 6.23
N PHE A 31 -13.81 -7.92 7.47
CA PHE A 31 -12.72 -6.99 7.80
C PHE A 31 -12.74 -5.69 6.97
N PRO A 32 -13.80 -4.88 7.02
CA PRO A 32 -13.90 -3.64 6.24
C PRO A 32 -12.88 -2.59 6.71
N PRO A 33 -12.49 -1.62 5.87
CA PRO A 33 -11.63 -0.51 6.27
C PRO A 33 -12.23 0.31 7.43
N LEU A 34 -11.37 0.90 8.26
CA LEU A 34 -11.78 1.91 9.24
C LEU A 34 -11.91 3.28 8.54
N ALA A 35 -13.00 3.46 7.81
CA ALA A 35 -13.40 4.73 7.21
C ALA A 35 -14.87 5.02 7.54
N ASP A 36 -15.19 6.27 7.79
CA ASP A 36 -16.57 6.73 7.99
C ASP A 36 -17.21 7.06 6.64
N LEU A 37 -17.66 6.03 5.91
CA LEU A 37 -18.15 6.19 4.54
C LEU A 37 -19.37 7.11 4.45
N ASP A 38 -20.24 7.09 5.48
CA ASP A 38 -21.49 7.85 5.51
C ASP A 38 -21.21 9.37 5.52
N SER A 39 -20.23 9.84 6.29
CA SER A 39 -19.88 11.27 6.32
C SER A 39 -19.30 11.77 5.00
N TYR A 40 -18.76 10.88 4.17
CA TYR A 40 -18.35 11.18 2.81
C TYR A 40 -19.42 10.86 1.76
N GLY A 41 -20.59 10.32 2.11
CA GLY A 41 -21.61 9.94 1.13
C GLY A 41 -21.17 8.83 0.16
N TYR A 42 -20.41 7.85 0.67
CA TYR A 42 -19.94 6.68 -0.06
C TYR A 42 -20.83 5.46 0.22
N VAL A 43 -20.90 4.55 -0.74
CA VAL A 43 -21.51 3.22 -0.58
C VAL A 43 -20.42 2.15 -0.53
N GLU A 44 -20.67 1.12 0.28
CA GLU A 44 -19.92 -0.13 0.34
C GLU A 44 -20.80 -1.24 -0.26
N GLU A 45 -20.34 -1.88 -1.33
CA GLU A 45 -21.00 -3.03 -1.94
C GLU A 45 -19.97 -4.12 -2.24
N GLU A 46 -20.41 -5.38 -2.29
CA GLU A 46 -19.57 -6.51 -2.69
C GLU A 46 -20.16 -7.22 -3.90
N PHE A 47 -19.31 -7.73 -4.77
CA PHE A 47 -19.70 -8.51 -5.95
C PHE A 47 -18.82 -9.74 -6.08
N PHE A 48 -19.38 -10.83 -6.60
CA PHE A 48 -18.59 -11.97 -7.03
C PHE A 48 -18.03 -11.72 -8.43
N LEU A 49 -16.83 -12.23 -8.64
CA LEU A 49 -16.13 -12.25 -9.90
C LEU A 49 -15.81 -13.70 -10.26
N GLU A 50 -16.30 -14.18 -11.39
CA GLU A 50 -16.17 -15.58 -11.83
C GLU A 50 -15.67 -15.65 -13.28
N GLY A 51 -14.81 -16.61 -13.58
CA GLY A 51 -14.31 -16.84 -14.94
C GLY A 51 -13.19 -17.88 -14.98
N ASP A 52 -12.46 -17.91 -16.10
CA ASP A 52 -11.27 -18.73 -16.28
C ASP A 52 -10.02 -17.83 -16.26
N ALA A 53 -9.19 -17.95 -15.22
CA ALA A 53 -7.94 -17.22 -15.11
C ALA A 53 -6.81 -17.99 -15.79
N VAL A 54 -5.84 -17.28 -16.39
CA VAL A 54 -4.57 -17.89 -16.80
C VAL A 54 -3.48 -17.71 -15.75
N ARG A 55 -2.58 -18.69 -15.67
CA ARG A 55 -1.24 -18.45 -15.13
C ARG A 55 -0.29 -18.08 -16.26
N TYR A 56 0.79 -17.38 -15.89
CA TYR A 56 1.82 -16.93 -16.80
C TYR A 56 3.13 -17.68 -16.54
N ALA A 57 3.94 -17.88 -17.57
CA ALA A 57 5.29 -18.44 -17.47
C ALA A 57 6.27 -17.58 -18.29
N PRO A 58 7.59 -17.62 -17.99
CA PRO A 58 8.59 -17.03 -18.87
C PRO A 58 8.46 -17.61 -20.28
N CYS A 59 8.52 -16.76 -21.30
CA CYS A 59 8.61 -17.22 -22.68
C CYS A 59 9.84 -18.11 -22.88
N GLU A 60 9.82 -18.98 -23.88
CA GLU A 60 10.99 -19.77 -24.25
C GLU A 60 12.25 -18.88 -24.41
N GLY A 61 13.33 -19.27 -23.72
CA GLY A 61 14.60 -18.55 -23.69
C GLY A 61 14.58 -17.18 -22.99
N ALA A 62 13.49 -16.80 -22.31
CA ALA A 62 13.46 -15.62 -21.47
C ALA A 62 14.00 -15.94 -20.07
N GLU A 63 14.84 -15.06 -19.54
CA GLU A 63 15.23 -15.05 -18.14
C GLU A 63 14.59 -13.83 -17.48
N PHE A 64 14.07 -14.01 -16.26
CA PHE A 64 13.56 -12.90 -15.46
C PHE A 64 14.73 -12.28 -14.74
N GLY A 65 15.40 -11.36 -15.44
CA GLY A 65 16.58 -10.67 -14.96
C GLY A 65 16.28 -9.47 -14.06
N TRP A 66 17.35 -8.89 -13.52
CA TRP A 66 17.31 -7.71 -12.65
C TRP A 66 16.68 -6.46 -13.31
N ASP A 67 16.69 -6.36 -14.64
CA ASP A 67 16.18 -5.17 -15.37
C ASP A 67 14.65 -5.04 -15.38
N GLY A 68 13.91 -6.03 -14.87
CA GLY A 68 12.45 -6.04 -14.84
C GLY A 68 11.78 -6.19 -16.20
N ARG A 69 12.52 -6.28 -17.31
CA ARG A 69 11.96 -6.38 -18.69
C ARG A 69 11.56 -7.81 -19.00
N TRP A 70 10.68 -8.36 -18.18
CA TRP A 70 10.28 -9.75 -18.22
C TRP A 70 9.34 -10.02 -19.39
N ARG A 71 9.62 -11.13 -20.08
CA ARG A 71 8.79 -11.65 -21.17
C ARG A 71 8.04 -12.88 -20.67
N ALA A 72 6.75 -12.70 -20.41
CA ALA A 72 5.86 -13.78 -20.00
C ALA A 72 4.86 -14.13 -21.10
N GLU A 73 4.32 -15.33 -21.04
CA GLU A 73 3.22 -15.80 -21.88
C GLU A 73 2.17 -16.54 -21.05
N PRO A 74 0.88 -16.44 -21.42
CA PRO A 74 -0.17 -17.23 -20.78
C PRO A 74 -0.01 -18.70 -21.17
N VAL A 75 -0.17 -19.61 -20.21
CA VAL A 75 0.04 -21.06 -20.47
C VAL A 75 -1.19 -21.91 -20.20
N GLU A 76 -1.72 -21.89 -18.98
CA GLU A 76 -2.79 -22.78 -18.53
C GLU A 76 -3.92 -21.96 -17.95
N SER A 77 -5.15 -22.43 -18.14
CA SER A 77 -6.36 -21.80 -17.61
C SER A 77 -7.02 -22.66 -16.55
N ALA A 78 -7.51 -22.03 -15.48
CA ALA A 78 -8.32 -22.69 -14.46
C ALA A 78 -9.50 -21.80 -14.05
N PRO A 79 -10.66 -22.40 -13.71
CA PRO A 79 -11.81 -21.65 -13.24
C PRO A 79 -11.53 -21.04 -11.86
N PHE A 80 -12.04 -19.84 -11.63
CA PHE A 80 -12.01 -19.18 -10.34
C PHE A 80 -13.37 -18.54 -10.05
N LYS A 81 -13.64 -18.38 -8.76
CA LYS A 81 -14.70 -17.53 -8.24
C LYS A 81 -14.18 -16.81 -7.00
N THR A 82 -14.12 -15.49 -7.08
CA THR A 82 -13.64 -14.62 -6.00
C THR A 82 -14.61 -13.46 -5.74
N ARG A 83 -14.22 -12.50 -4.91
CA ARG A 83 -14.99 -11.28 -4.63
C ARG A 83 -14.20 -10.01 -4.91
N ILE A 84 -14.95 -8.93 -5.12
CA ILE A 84 -14.49 -7.54 -5.09
C ILE A 84 -15.33 -6.75 -4.08
N MET A 85 -14.69 -5.86 -3.34
CA MET A 85 -15.34 -4.89 -2.44
C MET A 85 -15.24 -3.52 -3.09
N VAL A 86 -16.36 -2.84 -3.31
CA VAL A 86 -16.44 -1.57 -4.02
C VAL A 86 -16.85 -0.47 -3.06
N TYR A 87 -16.01 0.56 -2.99
CA TYR A 87 -16.21 1.79 -2.24
C TYR A 87 -16.31 2.94 -3.23
N ARG A 88 -17.48 3.53 -3.41
CA ARG A 88 -17.70 4.56 -4.44
C ARG A 88 -18.65 5.66 -3.95
N PRO A 89 -18.58 6.87 -4.52
CA PRO A 89 -19.59 7.90 -4.27
C PRO A 89 -21.00 7.39 -4.61
N ALA A 90 -21.97 7.68 -3.75
CA ALA A 90 -23.38 7.43 -4.04
C ALA A 90 -23.90 8.40 -5.12
N ASP A 91 -23.42 9.65 -5.08
CA ASP A 91 -23.75 10.71 -6.01
C ASP A 91 -22.76 10.73 -7.19
N PRO A 92 -23.22 10.51 -8.43
CA PRO A 92 -22.37 10.58 -9.62
C PRO A 92 -21.63 11.91 -9.81
N GLU A 93 -22.18 13.03 -9.33
CA GLU A 93 -21.53 14.34 -9.46
C GLU A 93 -20.25 14.46 -8.62
N ARG A 94 -20.10 13.61 -7.61
CA ARG A 94 -18.90 13.56 -6.76
C ARG A 94 -17.82 12.63 -7.29
N PHE A 95 -18.13 11.76 -8.26
CA PHE A 95 -17.14 10.83 -8.78
C PHE A 95 -16.19 11.49 -9.77
N ASN A 96 -14.89 11.45 -9.48
CA ASN A 96 -13.89 12.09 -10.31
C ASN A 96 -13.44 11.26 -11.51
N GLY A 97 -13.94 10.02 -11.67
CA GLY A 97 -13.56 9.12 -12.77
C GLY A 97 -12.39 8.18 -12.47
N THR A 98 -11.74 8.29 -11.32
CA THR A 98 -10.57 7.49 -10.95
C THR A 98 -10.93 6.40 -9.95
N VAL A 99 -10.44 5.20 -10.18
CA VAL A 99 -10.61 4.05 -9.28
C VAL A 99 -9.26 3.50 -8.89
N PHE A 100 -9.00 3.39 -7.59
CA PHE A 100 -7.88 2.59 -7.07
C PHE A 100 -8.33 1.13 -6.97
N VAL A 101 -7.62 0.24 -7.63
CA VAL A 101 -7.88 -1.21 -7.61
C VAL A 101 -6.79 -1.85 -6.76
N CYS A 102 -7.14 -2.16 -5.53
CA CYS A 102 -6.22 -2.59 -4.50
C CYS A 102 -6.09 -4.12 -4.52
N TRP A 103 -4.86 -4.60 -4.68
CA TRP A 103 -4.52 -5.99 -4.41
C TRP A 103 -4.59 -6.21 -2.90
N ASN A 104 -5.62 -6.92 -2.43
CA ASN A 104 -5.79 -7.16 -1.00
C ASN A 104 -4.58 -7.88 -0.39
N ASN A 105 -4.10 -7.38 0.74
CA ASN A 105 -2.94 -7.93 1.41
C ASN A 105 -3.37 -9.14 2.27
N VAL A 106 -2.61 -10.22 2.20
CA VAL A 106 -2.86 -11.48 2.93
C VAL A 106 -1.72 -11.86 3.89
N SER A 107 -0.80 -10.95 4.20
CA SER A 107 0.34 -11.22 5.10
C SER A 107 -0.10 -11.63 6.51
N GLY A 108 -1.25 -11.11 6.97
CA GLY A 108 -1.87 -11.51 8.22
C GLY A 108 -2.83 -12.71 8.11
N THR A 109 -2.69 -13.50 7.02
CA THR A 109 -3.51 -14.68 6.64
C THR A 109 -5.02 -14.42 6.52
N ILE A 110 -5.40 -13.15 6.44
CA ILE A 110 -6.76 -12.66 6.23
C ILE A 110 -6.81 -11.81 4.97
N ASP A 111 -7.94 -11.80 4.28
CA ASP A 111 -8.19 -10.93 3.13
C ASP A 111 -8.38 -9.47 3.59
N ASN A 112 -7.31 -8.68 3.59
CA ASN A 112 -7.30 -7.32 4.13
C ASN A 112 -7.14 -6.26 3.04
N MET A 113 -8.17 -5.44 2.85
CA MET A 113 -8.05 -4.23 2.05
C MET A 113 -7.33 -3.13 2.84
N THR A 114 -6.19 -2.66 2.33
CA THR A 114 -5.33 -1.64 2.98
C THR A 114 -5.27 -0.31 2.23
N GLY A 115 -5.74 -0.24 0.98
CA GLY A 115 -5.60 0.96 0.14
C GLY A 115 -6.66 2.06 0.30
N LEU A 116 -7.75 1.86 1.05
CA LEU A 116 -8.76 2.92 1.22
C LEU A 116 -8.26 4.02 2.19
N SER A 117 -8.16 5.26 1.69
CA SER A 117 -7.70 6.43 2.44
C SER A 117 -8.74 7.55 2.47
N VAL A 118 -8.59 8.50 3.41
CA VAL A 118 -9.48 9.67 3.49
C VAL A 118 -9.29 10.54 2.26
N GLU A 119 -8.07 10.65 1.74
CA GLU A 119 -7.79 11.38 0.50
C GLU A 119 -8.65 10.88 -0.67
N MET A 120 -8.80 9.57 -0.83
CA MET A 120 -9.61 9.00 -1.91
C MET A 120 -11.09 9.39 -1.77
N LEU A 121 -11.60 9.43 -0.54
CA LEU A 121 -12.99 9.81 -0.24
C LEU A 121 -13.25 11.31 -0.47
N GLU A 122 -12.30 12.15 -0.08
CA GLU A 122 -12.37 13.61 -0.26
C GLU A 122 -12.25 13.99 -1.73
N SER A 123 -11.33 13.34 -2.47
CA SER A 123 -11.08 13.62 -3.89
C SER A 123 -12.13 13.03 -4.84
N GLY A 124 -13.10 12.26 -4.33
CA GLY A 124 -14.15 11.67 -5.16
C GLY A 124 -13.69 10.45 -5.96
N CYS A 125 -12.58 9.82 -5.57
CA CYS A 125 -12.13 8.56 -6.16
C CYS A 125 -13.01 7.41 -5.66
N ALA A 126 -13.10 6.33 -6.44
CA ALA A 126 -13.55 5.05 -5.89
C ALA A 126 -12.33 4.18 -5.52
N ALA A 127 -12.56 3.19 -4.66
CA ALA A 127 -11.58 2.17 -4.35
C ALA A 127 -12.22 0.78 -4.43
N VAL A 128 -11.51 -0.19 -4.98
CA VAL A 128 -11.96 -1.57 -5.15
C VAL A 128 -10.92 -2.50 -4.56
N GLY A 129 -11.25 -3.19 -3.48
CA GLY A 129 -10.42 -4.26 -2.94
C GLY A 129 -10.67 -5.56 -3.69
N VAL A 130 -9.62 -6.20 -4.21
CA VAL A 130 -9.74 -7.45 -4.98
C VAL A 130 -9.12 -8.59 -4.20
N THR A 131 -9.93 -9.61 -3.89
CA THR A 131 -9.45 -10.85 -3.31
C THR A 131 -8.81 -11.69 -4.42
N VAL A 132 -7.50 -11.64 -4.58
CA VAL A 132 -6.79 -12.32 -5.69
C VAL A 132 -5.86 -13.43 -5.25
N GLN A 133 -5.75 -13.70 -3.95
CA GLN A 133 -4.87 -14.75 -3.42
C GLN A 133 -5.67 -15.85 -2.75
N ARG A 134 -5.15 -17.08 -2.89
CA ARG A 134 -5.78 -18.30 -2.38
C ARG A 134 -5.98 -18.24 -0.88
N SER A 135 -5.01 -17.71 -0.13
CA SER A 135 -5.08 -17.59 1.33
C SER A 135 -6.18 -16.65 1.81
N GLY A 136 -6.51 -15.61 1.05
CA GLY A 136 -7.67 -14.76 1.37
C GLY A 136 -8.99 -15.53 1.29
N VAL A 137 -9.11 -16.44 0.31
CA VAL A 137 -10.32 -17.24 0.11
C VAL A 137 -10.39 -18.43 1.09
N HIS A 138 -9.31 -19.23 1.16
CA HIS A 138 -9.30 -20.55 1.81
C HIS A 138 -8.50 -20.59 3.13
N GLY A 139 -7.83 -19.50 3.51
CA GLY A 139 -6.85 -19.51 4.60
C GLY A 139 -5.58 -20.27 4.22
N THR A 140 -4.76 -20.57 5.22
CA THR A 140 -3.61 -21.47 5.11
C THR A 140 -3.88 -22.76 5.89
N PRO A 141 -3.09 -23.83 5.71
CA PRO A 141 -3.25 -25.06 6.51
C PRO A 141 -3.21 -24.81 8.02
N ASP A 142 -2.36 -23.88 8.47
CA ASP A 142 -2.18 -23.54 9.89
C ASP A 142 -3.14 -22.45 10.38
N ASP A 143 -3.83 -21.75 9.46
CA ASP A 143 -4.71 -20.64 9.77
C ASP A 143 -5.94 -20.58 8.86
N ARG A 144 -7.05 -21.14 9.36
CA ARG A 144 -8.33 -21.27 8.66
C ARG A 144 -9.22 -20.01 8.77
N ARG A 145 -8.63 -18.83 8.66
CA ARG A 145 -9.36 -17.54 8.68
C ARG A 145 -9.75 -17.03 7.28
N GLY A 146 -9.72 -17.90 6.27
CA GLY A 146 -10.21 -17.58 4.93
C GLY A 146 -11.70 -17.27 4.91
N LEU A 147 -12.13 -16.54 3.87
CA LEU A 147 -13.54 -16.13 3.68
C LEU A 147 -14.51 -17.31 3.75
N VAL A 148 -14.18 -18.44 3.11
CA VAL A 148 -15.06 -19.63 3.07
C VAL A 148 -15.34 -20.22 4.46
N ASP A 149 -14.40 -20.09 5.39
CA ASP A 149 -14.55 -20.55 6.77
C ASP A 149 -15.21 -19.48 7.65
N TRP A 150 -14.92 -18.19 7.41
CA TRP A 150 -15.50 -17.10 8.18
C TRP A 150 -17.01 -16.95 8.00
N ASP A 151 -17.51 -17.09 6.76
CA ASP A 151 -18.94 -17.05 6.46
C ASP A 151 -19.26 -18.03 5.32
N PRO A 152 -19.46 -19.33 5.64
CA PRO A 152 -19.71 -20.36 4.63
C PRO A 152 -21.00 -20.14 3.83
N GLU A 153 -22.01 -19.49 4.41
CA GLU A 153 -23.25 -19.19 3.71
C GLU A 153 -23.01 -18.14 2.62
N ARG A 154 -22.28 -17.08 2.95
CA ARG A 154 -21.98 -15.99 2.02
C ARG A 154 -20.88 -16.35 1.02
N TYR A 155 -19.82 -17.03 1.47
CA TYR A 155 -18.60 -17.23 0.68
C TYR A 155 -18.32 -18.68 0.30
N GLY A 156 -19.14 -19.66 0.69
CA GLY A 156 -18.87 -21.08 0.46
C GLY A 156 -18.76 -21.51 -1.01
N THR A 157 -19.15 -20.65 -1.96
CA THR A 157 -18.98 -20.90 -3.41
C THR A 157 -17.67 -20.36 -3.97
N LEU A 158 -16.89 -19.59 -3.20
CA LEU A 158 -15.61 -19.08 -3.65
C LEU A 158 -14.63 -20.23 -3.90
N SER A 159 -13.85 -20.11 -4.97
CA SER A 159 -12.86 -21.11 -5.39
C SER A 159 -11.68 -20.41 -6.05
N HIS A 160 -10.46 -20.77 -5.64
CA HIS A 160 -9.25 -20.10 -6.10
C HIS A 160 -8.23 -21.14 -6.57
N PRO A 161 -7.82 -21.14 -7.85
CA PRO A 161 -7.02 -22.21 -8.43
C PRO A 161 -5.54 -22.19 -8.03
N GLY A 162 -5.07 -21.12 -7.36
CA GLY A 162 -3.70 -20.98 -6.87
C GLY A 162 -3.16 -19.58 -7.15
N ASP A 163 -2.11 -19.17 -6.43
CA ASP A 163 -1.58 -17.81 -6.52
C ASP A 163 -0.91 -17.50 -7.87
N ASP A 164 -0.51 -18.51 -8.65
CA ASP A 164 -0.01 -18.33 -10.02
C ASP A 164 -1.08 -17.73 -10.97
N TYR A 165 -2.37 -17.87 -10.61
CA TYR A 165 -3.50 -17.30 -11.35
C TYR A 165 -3.89 -15.89 -10.87
N SER A 166 -3.34 -15.43 -9.74
CA SER A 166 -3.71 -14.16 -9.10
C SER A 166 -3.54 -12.95 -10.02
N PHE A 167 -2.51 -12.95 -10.86
CA PHE A 167 -2.22 -11.84 -11.78
C PHE A 167 -3.30 -11.69 -12.86
N ASP A 168 -3.84 -12.79 -13.38
CA ASP A 168 -4.94 -12.70 -14.35
C ASP A 168 -6.27 -12.37 -13.67
N ILE A 169 -6.52 -12.91 -12.47
CA ILE A 169 -7.69 -12.52 -11.66
C ILE A 169 -7.67 -11.01 -11.40
N PHE A 170 -6.51 -10.43 -11.08
CA PHE A 170 -6.33 -8.98 -10.92
C PHE A 170 -6.59 -8.22 -12.22
N THR A 171 -6.14 -8.73 -13.37
CA THR A 171 -6.45 -8.17 -14.70
C THR A 171 -7.95 -8.21 -15.01
N GLN A 172 -8.62 -9.32 -14.68
CA GLN A 172 -10.05 -9.49 -14.90
C GLN A 172 -10.86 -8.56 -14.00
N ALA A 173 -10.43 -8.32 -12.76
CA ALA A 173 -11.04 -7.33 -11.89
C ALA A 173 -10.94 -5.91 -12.46
N ALA A 174 -9.78 -5.52 -12.99
CA ALA A 174 -9.62 -4.24 -13.69
C ALA A 174 -10.63 -4.08 -14.84
N ARG A 175 -10.78 -5.12 -15.67
CA ARG A 175 -11.73 -5.12 -16.80
C ARG A 175 -13.19 -5.08 -16.35
N ALA A 176 -13.53 -5.70 -15.23
CA ALA A 176 -14.87 -5.66 -14.64
C ALA A 176 -15.22 -4.30 -14.02
N ILE A 177 -14.23 -3.46 -13.72
CA ILE A 177 -14.41 -2.11 -13.15
C ILE A 177 -14.22 -1.00 -14.21
N GLY A 178 -13.40 -1.27 -15.23
CA GLY A 178 -12.93 -0.28 -16.19
C GLY A 178 -14.00 0.42 -17.02
N PRO A 179 -13.59 1.37 -17.88
CA PRO A 179 -14.49 2.17 -18.72
C PRO A 179 -15.39 1.31 -19.61
N ASP A 180 -14.84 0.22 -20.15
CA ASP A 180 -15.45 -0.66 -21.15
C ASP A 180 -16.08 -1.92 -20.55
N ARG A 181 -16.28 -1.95 -19.22
CA ARG A 181 -16.86 -3.10 -18.51
C ARG A 181 -18.26 -3.45 -19.01
N ASP A 182 -18.65 -4.72 -18.87
CA ASP A 182 -20.06 -5.10 -18.94
C ASP A 182 -20.83 -4.44 -17.78
N ARG A 183 -21.99 -3.87 -18.10
CA ARG A 183 -22.88 -3.18 -17.15
C ARG A 183 -24.18 -3.93 -16.89
N SER A 184 -24.29 -5.19 -17.34
CA SER A 184 -25.42 -6.08 -17.04
C SER A 184 -25.63 -6.23 -15.52
N VAL A 185 -24.53 -6.42 -14.80
CA VAL A 185 -24.37 -6.17 -13.38
C VAL A 185 -23.19 -5.21 -13.24
N ASP A 186 -23.45 -3.96 -12.87
CA ASP A 186 -22.42 -2.91 -12.83
C ASP A 186 -21.94 -2.65 -11.39
N PRO A 187 -20.72 -3.10 -11.01
CA PRO A 187 -20.15 -2.83 -9.68
C PRO A 187 -20.02 -1.35 -9.36
N MET A 188 -19.87 -0.52 -10.41
CA MET A 188 -19.69 0.91 -10.29
C MET A 188 -21.02 1.67 -10.33
N GLY A 189 -22.17 0.99 -10.38
CA GLY A 189 -23.49 1.62 -10.30
C GLY A 189 -23.74 2.69 -11.37
N GLY A 190 -23.22 2.51 -12.58
CA GLY A 190 -23.33 3.46 -13.68
C GLY A 190 -22.26 4.55 -13.72
N LEU A 191 -21.38 4.64 -12.71
CA LEU A 191 -20.34 5.67 -12.66
C LEU A 191 -19.38 5.59 -13.87
N PRO A 192 -19.04 6.74 -14.50
CA PRO A 192 -18.18 6.78 -15.67
C PRO A 192 -16.69 6.67 -15.30
N VAL A 193 -16.21 5.43 -15.12
CA VAL A 193 -14.79 5.16 -14.87
C VAL A 193 -13.95 5.63 -16.06
N ARG A 194 -12.86 6.35 -15.78
CA ARG A 194 -11.90 6.91 -16.75
C ARG A 194 -10.49 6.36 -16.54
N LYS A 195 -10.10 6.15 -15.27
CA LYS A 195 -8.73 5.78 -14.87
C LYS A 195 -8.74 4.68 -13.85
N LEU A 196 -7.88 3.68 -14.03
CA LEU A 196 -7.63 2.61 -13.08
C LEU A 196 -6.20 2.68 -12.56
N ILE A 197 -6.04 2.83 -11.24
CA ILE A 197 -4.73 2.81 -10.58
C ILE A 197 -4.62 1.50 -9.81
N ALA A 198 -3.67 0.64 -10.18
CA ALA A 198 -3.37 -0.55 -9.37
C ALA A 198 -2.62 -0.13 -8.11
N HIS A 199 -3.04 -0.65 -6.96
CA HIS A 199 -2.41 -0.39 -5.66
C HIS A 199 -2.02 -1.72 -4.99
N GLY A 200 -0.84 -1.73 -4.37
CA GLY A 200 -0.41 -2.80 -3.49
C GLY A 200 0.37 -2.24 -2.30
N GLN A 201 0.34 -2.94 -1.18
CA GLN A 201 0.98 -2.55 0.07
C GLN A 201 1.77 -3.72 0.65
N SER A 202 3.04 -3.52 1.02
CA SER A 202 3.91 -4.58 1.56
C SER A 202 4.03 -5.76 0.59
N GLN A 203 3.69 -6.98 1.01
CA GLN A 203 3.71 -8.17 0.15
C GLN A 203 2.86 -8.00 -1.14
N SER A 204 1.71 -7.32 -1.08
CA SER A 204 0.93 -7.07 -2.29
C SER A 204 1.56 -6.01 -3.20
N ALA A 205 2.39 -5.09 -2.68
CA ALA A 205 3.21 -4.22 -3.52
C ALA A 205 4.24 -5.03 -4.33
N GLY A 206 4.85 -6.05 -3.72
CA GLY A 206 5.71 -7.00 -4.43
C GLY A 206 4.98 -7.77 -5.54
N ARG A 207 3.74 -8.22 -5.29
CA ARG A 207 2.88 -8.83 -6.33
C ARG A 207 2.58 -7.84 -7.46
N VAL A 208 2.29 -6.58 -7.14
CA VAL A 208 2.08 -5.53 -8.14
C VAL A 208 3.36 -5.23 -8.93
N ALA A 209 4.55 -5.28 -8.31
CA ALA A 209 5.83 -5.17 -9.02
C ALA A 209 6.02 -6.29 -10.05
N THR A 210 5.74 -7.55 -9.68
CA THR A 210 5.74 -8.68 -10.62
C THR A 210 4.72 -8.48 -11.75
N TYR A 211 3.53 -7.98 -11.43
CA TYR A 211 2.51 -7.65 -12.43
C TYR A 211 3.01 -6.61 -13.44
N ILE A 212 3.61 -5.51 -12.96
CA ILE A 212 4.18 -4.45 -13.80
C ILE A 212 5.20 -5.03 -14.77
N ASN A 213 6.12 -5.85 -14.26
CA ASN A 213 7.23 -6.35 -15.05
C ASN A 213 6.81 -7.38 -16.11
N ALA A 214 5.91 -8.32 -15.75
CA ALA A 214 5.57 -9.45 -16.60
C ALA A 214 4.19 -9.39 -17.28
N VAL A 215 3.16 -8.84 -16.62
CA VAL A 215 1.76 -9.00 -17.05
C VAL A 215 1.20 -7.72 -17.67
N HIS A 216 1.50 -6.55 -17.11
CA HIS A 216 1.08 -5.26 -17.68
C HIS A 216 1.43 -5.09 -19.17
N PRO A 217 2.62 -5.50 -19.67
CA PRO A 217 2.96 -5.39 -21.10
C PRO A 217 2.02 -6.19 -22.01
N LEU A 218 1.43 -7.27 -21.50
CA LEU A 218 0.47 -8.11 -22.19
C LEU A 218 -0.95 -7.56 -22.04
N ALA A 219 -1.34 -7.26 -20.80
CA ALA A 219 -2.72 -7.01 -20.42
C ALA A 219 -3.17 -5.55 -20.54
N ARG A 220 -2.26 -4.61 -20.24
CA ARG A 220 -2.45 -3.15 -20.28
C ARG A 220 -3.74 -2.67 -19.61
N ALA A 221 -4.09 -3.29 -18.49
CA ALA A 221 -5.39 -3.10 -17.83
C ALA A 221 -5.46 -1.94 -16.84
N TYR A 222 -4.32 -1.32 -16.51
CA TYR A 222 -4.20 -0.23 -15.54
C TYR A 222 -3.55 1.00 -16.19
N ASP A 223 -3.96 2.18 -15.74
CA ASP A 223 -3.47 3.49 -16.19
C ASP A 223 -2.34 4.04 -15.31
N GLY A 224 -2.03 3.38 -14.19
CA GLY A 224 -0.91 3.71 -13.32
C GLY A 224 -0.83 2.77 -12.12
N PHE A 225 0.27 2.88 -11.37
CA PHE A 225 0.59 1.99 -10.25
C PHE A 225 1.08 2.75 -9.02
N VAL A 226 0.61 2.33 -7.83
CA VAL A 226 1.16 2.76 -6.55
C VAL A 226 1.62 1.54 -5.76
N LEU A 227 2.90 1.55 -5.38
CA LEU A 227 3.52 0.54 -4.54
C LEU A 227 3.82 1.20 -3.19
N GLU A 228 3.12 0.76 -2.17
CA GLU A 228 3.27 1.24 -0.80
C GLU A 228 4.11 0.24 0.01
N LEU A 229 5.15 0.72 0.69
CA LEU A 229 6.00 -0.11 1.53
C LEU A 229 6.56 -1.33 0.75
N TYR A 230 7.21 -1.06 -0.38
CA TYR A 230 7.76 -2.03 -1.32
C TYR A 230 9.23 -2.35 -1.05
N PHE A 231 9.53 -3.62 -0.78
CA PHE A 231 10.89 -4.05 -0.46
C PHE A 231 11.84 -4.21 -1.68
N GLY A 232 11.48 -3.77 -2.87
CA GLY A 232 12.36 -3.87 -4.05
C GLY A 232 12.42 -5.23 -4.73
N PHE A 233 11.50 -6.15 -4.39
CA PHE A 233 11.37 -7.45 -5.05
C PHE A 233 9.92 -7.91 -5.12
N GLY A 234 9.60 -8.73 -6.11
CA GLY A 234 8.31 -9.41 -6.24
C GLY A 234 8.45 -10.93 -6.14
N PRO A 235 7.38 -11.67 -5.80
CA PRO A 235 7.40 -13.13 -5.89
C PRO A 235 7.63 -13.57 -7.35
N PRO A 236 8.19 -14.77 -7.57
CA PRO A 236 8.27 -15.34 -8.91
C PRO A 236 6.87 -15.48 -9.50
N ILE A 237 6.77 -15.33 -10.83
CA ILE A 237 5.48 -15.48 -11.54
C ILE A 237 4.97 -16.92 -11.52
N VAL A 238 5.90 -17.88 -11.36
CA VAL A 238 5.63 -19.30 -11.13
C VAL A 238 6.12 -19.61 -9.72
N GLY A 239 5.22 -19.62 -8.75
CA GLY A 239 5.52 -19.87 -7.34
C GLY A 239 4.98 -21.21 -6.83
N GLY A 240 4.08 -21.86 -7.57
CA GLY A 240 3.38 -23.06 -7.09
C GLY A 240 2.41 -22.75 -5.94
N GLU A 241 2.06 -23.75 -5.13
CA GLU A 241 1.08 -23.59 -4.04
C GLU A 241 1.62 -22.88 -2.78
N GLN A 242 2.89 -22.49 -2.77
CA GLN A 242 3.47 -21.79 -1.63
C GLN A 242 2.95 -20.35 -1.55
N ALA A 243 2.08 -20.10 -0.56
CA ALA A 243 1.70 -18.76 -0.20
C ALA A 243 2.95 -18.03 0.35
N MET A 244 3.30 -16.88 -0.23
CA MET A 244 4.27 -15.98 0.40
C MET A 244 3.65 -15.46 1.70
N THR A 245 3.98 -16.09 2.82
CA THR A 245 3.60 -15.62 4.15
C THR A 245 4.83 -14.99 4.79
N LEU A 246 4.74 -13.72 5.21
CA LEU A 246 5.87 -13.03 5.82
C LEU A 246 6.30 -13.66 7.16
N ASN A 247 5.47 -14.54 7.73
CA ASN A 247 5.71 -15.21 9.01
C ASN A 247 6.77 -16.32 8.95
N GLU A 248 7.25 -16.71 7.77
CA GLU A 248 8.33 -17.70 7.64
C GLU A 248 9.71 -17.03 7.78
N PRO A 249 10.63 -17.59 8.58
CA PRO A 249 12.00 -17.06 8.70
C PRO A 249 12.70 -16.98 7.33
N GLY A 250 13.20 -15.79 6.97
CA GLY A 250 13.89 -15.57 5.68
C GLY A 250 12.98 -15.17 4.51
N SER A 251 11.69 -14.91 4.74
CA SER A 251 10.74 -14.48 3.69
C SER A 251 11.02 -13.08 3.12
N ILE A 252 11.71 -12.24 3.88
CA ILE A 252 12.21 -10.94 3.42
C ILE A 252 13.74 -11.09 3.35
N PRO A 253 14.34 -10.92 2.16
CA PRO A 253 15.79 -10.85 2.02
C PRO A 253 16.36 -9.80 2.97
N GLY A 254 17.45 -10.15 3.67
CA GLY A 254 18.16 -9.17 4.48
C GLY A 254 18.69 -8.02 3.61
N PRO A 255 19.08 -6.88 4.21
CA PRO A 255 19.61 -5.71 3.48
C PRO A 255 20.91 -5.97 2.69
N ASP A 256 21.50 -7.17 2.79
CA ASP A 256 22.65 -7.63 2.01
C ASP A 256 22.30 -8.76 1.01
N ASP A 257 21.07 -9.28 1.02
CA ASP A 257 20.59 -10.32 0.11
C ASP A 257 19.82 -9.70 -1.06
N HIS A 258 20.54 -9.50 -2.16
CA HIS A 258 20.05 -8.80 -3.34
C HIS A 258 19.71 -9.76 -4.49
N ALA A 259 19.77 -11.07 -4.25
CA ALA A 259 19.58 -12.06 -5.32
C ALA A 259 18.17 -12.03 -5.92
N ALA A 260 17.18 -11.53 -5.15
CA ALA A 260 15.80 -11.40 -5.58
C ALA A 260 15.40 -9.97 -6.00
N ALA A 261 16.27 -8.97 -5.83
CA ALA A 261 15.96 -7.59 -6.15
C ALA A 261 15.82 -7.41 -7.68
N ASN A 262 14.87 -6.57 -8.10
CA ASN A 262 14.67 -6.26 -9.51
C ASN A 262 14.21 -4.82 -9.69
N LEU A 263 14.63 -4.19 -10.77
CA LEU A 263 14.07 -2.93 -11.23
C LEU A 263 12.60 -3.13 -11.62
N LEU A 264 11.82 -2.06 -11.56
CA LEU A 264 10.62 -1.93 -12.36
C LEU A 264 11.03 -1.54 -13.77
N ARG A 265 10.45 -2.21 -14.77
CA ARG A 265 10.74 -1.90 -16.18
C ARG A 265 10.53 -0.41 -16.48
N ASP A 266 11.44 0.15 -17.28
CA ASP A 266 11.54 1.58 -17.60
C ASP A 266 10.88 1.96 -18.93
N ASP A 267 10.31 1.00 -19.64
CA ASP A 267 9.62 1.16 -20.93
C ASP A 267 8.08 1.18 -20.79
N LEU A 268 7.57 1.49 -19.59
CA LEU A 268 6.14 1.68 -19.32
C LEU A 268 5.61 2.95 -19.99
N ASP A 269 4.34 2.92 -20.39
CA ASP A 269 3.62 4.10 -20.89
C ASP A 269 2.55 4.61 -19.92
N VAL A 270 2.72 4.26 -18.64
CA VAL A 270 1.85 4.64 -17.52
C VAL A 270 2.69 5.00 -16.30
N PRO A 271 2.20 5.91 -15.43
CA PRO A 271 2.94 6.32 -14.24
C PRO A 271 3.07 5.22 -13.18
N VAL A 272 4.20 5.23 -12.46
CA VAL A 272 4.47 4.37 -11.31
C VAL A 272 4.99 5.22 -10.15
N MET A 273 4.40 5.03 -8.98
CA MET A 273 4.76 5.68 -7.73
C MET A 273 5.16 4.62 -6.70
N ILE A 274 6.38 4.74 -6.15
CA ILE A 274 6.79 4.04 -4.92
C ILE A 274 6.73 5.04 -3.75
N VAL A 275 6.14 4.63 -2.63
CA VAL A 275 6.17 5.37 -1.37
C VAL A 275 6.61 4.43 -0.27
N ASP A 276 7.81 4.67 0.27
CA ASP A 276 8.51 3.77 1.17
C ASP A 276 8.95 4.44 2.46
N SER A 277 8.98 3.64 3.52
CA SER A 277 9.57 4.05 4.78
C SER A 277 11.10 3.94 4.74
N GLU A 278 11.77 4.39 5.79
CA GLU A 278 13.22 4.16 5.93
C GLU A 278 13.57 2.65 5.89
N LEU A 279 12.71 1.79 6.44
CA LEU A 279 12.95 0.33 6.45
C LEU A 279 12.96 -0.24 5.03
N GLU A 280 11.99 0.13 4.20
CA GLU A 280 11.91 -0.39 2.84
C GLU A 280 13.03 0.17 1.97
N ALA A 281 13.41 1.45 2.16
CA ALA A 281 14.55 2.04 1.47
C ALA A 281 15.86 1.27 1.71
N GLU A 282 16.09 0.73 2.92
CA GLU A 282 17.25 -0.12 3.21
C GLU A 282 17.28 -1.39 2.34
N VAL A 283 16.12 -1.97 2.04
CA VAL A 283 15.98 -3.20 1.22
C VAL A 283 15.89 -2.89 -0.28
N LEU A 284 15.21 -1.80 -0.66
CA LEU A 284 15.01 -1.34 -2.03
C LEU A 284 16.31 -0.80 -2.66
N ARG A 285 17.30 -0.36 -1.87
CA ARG A 285 18.59 0.21 -2.31
C ARG A 285 19.21 -0.39 -3.60
N PRO A 286 19.28 -1.72 -3.79
CA PRO A 286 19.86 -2.34 -4.98
C PRO A 286 19.03 -2.13 -6.25
N ALA A 287 17.76 -1.77 -6.10
CA ALA A 287 16.80 -1.52 -7.16
C ALA A 287 16.38 -0.03 -7.23
N HIS A 288 17.14 0.89 -6.61
CA HIS A 288 16.88 2.33 -6.74
C HIS A 288 16.93 2.76 -8.20
N GLN A 289 15.87 3.48 -8.62
CA GLN A 289 15.74 4.04 -9.96
C GLN A 289 15.67 5.57 -9.87
N PRO A 290 16.29 6.29 -10.81
CA PRO A 290 16.12 7.72 -10.88
C PRO A 290 14.69 8.09 -11.26
N ASP A 291 14.22 9.21 -10.74
CA ASP A 291 12.96 9.84 -11.15
C ASP A 291 12.91 10.09 -12.67
N THR A 292 11.76 9.81 -13.29
CA THR A 292 11.47 10.06 -14.72
C THR A 292 10.10 10.69 -14.92
N ASP A 293 9.69 11.07 -16.13
CA ASP A 293 8.33 11.61 -16.34
C ASP A 293 7.20 10.61 -16.00
N LEU A 294 7.52 9.32 -15.82
CA LEU A 294 6.57 8.24 -15.50
C LEU A 294 6.95 7.42 -14.25
N PHE A 295 8.04 7.75 -13.56
CA PHE A 295 8.47 7.03 -12.35
C PHE A 295 8.85 8.00 -11.24
N ARG A 296 8.33 7.75 -10.04
CA ARG A 296 8.65 8.49 -8.81
C ARG A 296 8.87 7.53 -7.66
N CYS A 297 9.94 7.77 -6.89
CA CYS A 297 10.17 7.09 -5.61
C CYS A 297 10.25 8.11 -4.49
N TRP A 298 9.44 7.93 -3.45
CA TRP A 298 9.48 8.73 -2.23
C TRP A 298 9.88 7.87 -1.05
N GLU A 299 10.99 8.22 -0.41
CA GLU A 299 11.49 7.55 0.79
C GLU A 299 11.40 8.49 1.98
N ILE A 300 10.80 8.03 3.09
CA ILE A 300 10.49 8.90 4.22
C ILE A 300 11.46 8.63 5.38
N ALA A 301 12.42 9.54 5.58
CA ALA A 301 13.44 9.42 6.61
C ALA A 301 12.81 9.31 8.01
N GLY A 302 13.36 8.45 8.87
CA GLY A 302 12.93 8.26 10.25
C GLY A 302 11.59 7.54 10.42
N THR A 303 10.96 7.03 9.36
CA THR A 303 9.74 6.20 9.44
C THR A 303 10.06 4.71 9.47
N THR A 304 9.03 3.86 9.55
CA THR A 304 9.13 2.40 9.56
C THR A 304 7.88 1.80 8.89
N HIS A 305 7.88 0.48 8.66
CA HIS A 305 6.74 -0.24 8.10
C HIS A 305 5.48 -0.21 8.97
N VAL A 306 5.64 -0.37 10.29
CA VAL A 306 4.56 -0.43 11.28
C VAL A 306 4.82 0.58 12.41
N SER A 307 4.28 1.78 12.28
CA SER A 307 4.38 2.80 13.32
C SER A 307 3.43 2.53 14.50
N GLU A 308 3.70 3.16 15.65
CA GLU A 308 2.80 3.13 16.79
C GLU A 308 1.38 3.61 16.41
N GLN A 309 1.28 4.66 15.58
CA GLN A 309 0.00 5.17 15.09
C GLN A 309 -0.75 4.11 14.26
N TYR A 310 -0.05 3.36 13.41
CA TYR A 310 -0.64 2.26 12.64
C TYR A 310 -1.19 1.17 13.57
N VAL A 311 -0.42 0.73 14.55
CA VAL A 311 -0.86 -0.32 15.49
C VAL A 311 -2.08 0.13 16.28
N ARG A 312 -2.11 1.38 16.78
CA ARG A 312 -3.28 1.93 17.48
C ARG A 312 -4.53 1.88 16.61
N ARG A 313 -4.45 2.28 15.34
CA ARG A 313 -5.56 2.21 14.39
C ARG A 313 -5.97 0.75 14.11
N SER A 314 -4.99 -0.13 13.90
CA SER A 314 -5.22 -1.55 13.62
C SER A 314 -5.88 -2.27 14.81
N MET A 315 -5.50 -1.96 16.06
CA MET A 315 -6.10 -2.53 17.26
C MET A 315 -7.60 -2.26 17.34
N VAL A 316 -8.01 -1.00 17.12
CA VAL A 316 -9.44 -0.63 17.11
C VAL A 316 -10.21 -1.44 16.07
N ARG A 317 -9.63 -1.65 14.88
CA ARG A 317 -10.23 -2.48 13.82
C ARG A 317 -10.34 -3.93 14.26
N THR A 318 -9.25 -4.53 14.70
CA THR A 318 -9.20 -5.95 15.04
C THR A 318 -10.13 -6.29 16.20
N GLU A 319 -10.18 -5.46 17.23
CA GLU A 319 -11.12 -5.66 18.35
C GLU A 319 -12.57 -5.59 17.87
N LYS A 320 -12.92 -4.59 17.06
CA LYS A 320 -14.27 -4.43 16.49
C LYS A 320 -14.66 -5.59 15.57
N GLU A 321 -13.72 -6.07 14.76
CA GLU A 321 -14.00 -6.98 13.64
C GLU A 321 -13.84 -8.46 13.97
N LEU A 322 -12.87 -8.79 14.81
CA LEU A 322 -12.53 -10.17 15.15
C LEU A 322 -12.82 -10.51 16.61
N GLY A 323 -13.07 -9.53 17.48
CA GLY A 323 -13.30 -9.75 18.91
C GLY A 323 -12.08 -10.33 19.64
N THR A 324 -10.91 -10.27 19.03
CA THR A 324 -9.64 -10.78 19.57
C THR A 324 -8.66 -9.63 19.77
N ALA A 325 -7.66 -9.85 20.63
CA ALA A 325 -6.51 -8.95 20.70
C ALA A 325 -5.78 -8.92 19.34
N ASN A 326 -5.24 -7.76 18.97
CA ASN A 326 -4.38 -7.64 17.81
C ASN A 326 -3.12 -8.50 18.01
N SER A 327 -2.71 -9.23 16.96
CA SER A 327 -1.45 -9.98 16.98
C SER A 327 -0.25 -9.05 17.09
N MET A 328 -0.38 -7.80 16.62
CA MET A 328 0.60 -6.74 16.87
C MET A 328 0.30 -6.05 18.20
N LEU A 329 1.18 -6.24 19.18
CA LEU A 329 1.11 -5.57 20.47
C LEU A 329 1.82 -4.22 20.41
N LEU A 330 1.22 -3.21 21.06
CA LEU A 330 1.90 -1.95 21.29
C LEU A 330 3.12 -2.21 22.18
N THR A 331 4.29 -2.11 21.57
CA THR A 331 5.56 -2.32 22.23
C THR A 331 6.13 -0.96 22.64
N GLY A 332 6.69 -0.87 23.84
CA GLY A 332 7.38 0.35 24.27
C GLY A 332 8.56 0.64 23.34
N GLY A 333 8.69 1.89 22.89
CA GLY A 333 9.79 2.32 22.02
C GLY A 333 9.55 2.17 20.52
N MET A 334 8.34 1.81 20.09
CA MET A 334 7.97 1.82 18.66
C MET A 334 8.17 3.18 18.01
N ASN A 335 8.52 3.16 16.72
CA ASN A 335 8.63 4.38 15.91
C ASN A 335 7.30 5.17 15.94
N ARG A 336 7.40 6.51 16.01
CA ARG A 336 6.27 7.43 16.11
C ARG A 336 6.20 8.46 14.97
N VAL A 337 6.91 8.24 13.86
CA VAL A 337 6.78 9.12 12.70
C VAL A 337 5.65 8.60 11.81
N PRO A 338 4.65 9.43 11.48
CA PRO A 338 3.50 8.98 10.70
C PRO A 338 3.87 8.83 9.22
N PHE A 339 3.52 7.68 8.64
CA PHE A 339 3.69 7.38 7.22
C PHE A 339 2.51 7.89 6.36
N LEU A 340 1.28 7.67 6.85
CA LEU A 340 0.03 7.88 6.11
C LEU A 340 -0.13 9.28 5.49
N PRO A 341 0.22 10.40 6.14
CA PRO A 341 0.07 11.73 5.54
C PRO A 341 0.84 11.92 4.22
N VAL A 342 2.04 11.32 4.12
CA VAL A 342 2.84 11.39 2.87
C VAL A 342 2.22 10.52 1.79
N LEU A 343 1.71 9.33 2.16
CA LEU A 343 1.01 8.43 1.25
C LEU A 343 -0.26 9.09 0.68
N GLU A 344 -1.04 9.79 1.52
CA GLU A 344 -2.22 10.52 1.06
C GLU A 344 -1.85 11.68 0.11
N ALA A 345 -0.76 12.40 0.38
CA ALA A 345 -0.23 13.37 -0.58
C ALA A 345 0.16 12.71 -1.91
N ALA A 346 0.80 11.54 -1.88
CA ALA A 346 1.15 10.77 -3.07
C ALA A 346 -0.09 10.33 -3.87
N TYR A 347 -1.16 9.89 -3.20
CA TYR A 347 -2.42 9.55 -3.87
C TYR A 347 -3.01 10.75 -4.61
N ARG A 348 -2.99 11.95 -4.02
CA ARG A 348 -3.46 13.19 -4.68
C ARG A 348 -2.67 13.49 -5.95
N HIS A 349 -1.34 13.39 -5.89
CA HIS A 349 -0.50 13.57 -7.07
C HIS A 349 -0.76 12.49 -8.11
N MET A 350 -0.90 11.24 -7.69
CA MET A 350 -1.14 10.12 -8.59
C MET A 350 -2.43 10.29 -9.40
N VAL A 351 -3.53 10.70 -8.74
CA VAL A 351 -4.81 11.00 -9.41
C VAL A 351 -4.63 12.08 -10.49
N THR A 352 -3.87 13.13 -10.19
CA THR A 352 -3.58 14.21 -11.13
C THR A 352 -2.67 13.74 -12.27
N TRP A 353 -1.65 12.94 -11.95
CA TRP A 353 -0.63 12.48 -12.89
C TRP A 353 -1.20 11.52 -13.94
N VAL A 354 -2.04 10.55 -13.53
CA VAL A 354 -2.69 9.64 -14.48
C VAL A 354 -3.70 10.33 -15.39
N ASP A 355 -4.21 11.49 -14.98
CA ASP A 355 -5.09 12.34 -15.79
C ASP A 355 -4.33 13.35 -16.68
N GLY A 356 -3.01 13.18 -16.81
CA GLY A 356 -2.16 13.98 -17.70
C GLY A 356 -1.62 15.27 -17.07
N GLY A 357 -1.79 15.43 -15.75
CA GLY A 357 -1.12 16.48 -14.99
C GLY A 357 0.38 16.23 -14.81
N PRO A 358 1.08 17.16 -14.13
CA PRO A 358 2.51 17.02 -13.87
C PRO A 358 2.80 15.80 -12.99
N PRO A 359 4.01 15.20 -13.10
CA PRO A 359 4.43 14.16 -12.17
C PRO A 359 4.51 14.70 -10.73
N PRO A 360 4.37 13.84 -9.71
CA PRO A 360 4.65 14.19 -8.32
C PRO A 360 6.01 14.90 -8.19
N PRO A 361 6.20 15.81 -7.21
CA PRO A 361 7.48 16.47 -7.03
C PRO A 361 8.57 15.44 -6.70
N SER A 362 9.74 15.60 -7.33
CA SER A 362 10.93 14.83 -6.99
C SER A 362 11.37 15.13 -5.56
N GLN A 363 11.78 14.10 -4.83
CA GLN A 363 12.25 14.21 -3.45
C GLN A 363 13.63 13.56 -3.31
N PRO A 364 14.48 14.03 -2.38
CA PRO A 364 15.72 13.33 -2.08
C PRO A 364 15.44 11.90 -1.65
N LEU A 365 16.23 10.94 -2.13
CA LEU A 365 16.27 9.58 -1.56
C LEU A 365 17.07 9.60 -0.26
N ILE A 366 16.90 8.58 0.58
CA ILE A 366 17.70 8.38 1.79
C ILE A 366 19.16 8.13 1.40
N GLU A 367 20.07 8.78 2.11
CA GLU A 367 21.49 8.67 1.85
C GLU A 367 22.08 7.43 2.53
N PHE A 368 22.99 6.74 1.83
CA PHE A 368 23.72 5.58 2.33
C PHE A 368 25.22 5.82 2.29
N VAL A 369 25.94 5.26 3.28
CA VAL A 369 27.39 5.06 3.25
C VAL A 369 27.63 3.56 3.23
N ASP A 370 28.17 3.05 2.14
CA ASP A 370 28.19 1.61 1.82
C ASP A 370 26.78 1.02 1.87
N THR A 371 26.50 0.13 2.84
CA THR A 371 25.19 -0.50 3.03
C THR A 371 24.38 0.13 4.16
N ALA A 372 24.97 1.05 4.94
CA ALA A 372 24.31 1.64 6.11
C ALA A 372 23.69 3.00 5.79
N VAL A 373 22.52 3.27 6.36
CA VAL A 373 21.89 4.60 6.29
C VAL A 373 22.82 5.65 6.89
N ARG A 374 23.09 6.71 6.13
CA ARG A 374 23.86 7.85 6.59
C ARG A 374 23.04 8.65 7.61
N ARG A 375 23.55 8.75 8.84
CA ARG A 375 22.87 9.47 9.92
C ARG A 375 23.46 10.86 10.17
N ASP A 376 22.63 11.81 10.55
CA ASP A 376 23.04 13.13 11.01
C ASP A 376 23.56 13.10 12.47
N ARG A 377 23.90 14.27 13.02
CA ARG A 377 24.42 14.41 14.39
C ARG A 377 23.46 13.96 15.50
N LEU A 378 22.18 13.81 15.20
CA LEU A 378 21.14 13.32 16.12
C LEU A 378 20.86 11.83 15.91
N GLY A 379 21.54 11.18 14.96
CA GLY A 379 21.34 9.78 14.62
C GLY A 379 20.14 9.54 13.71
N ILE A 380 19.62 10.57 13.03
CA ILE A 380 18.45 10.48 12.14
C ILE A 380 18.93 10.43 10.68
N ALA A 381 18.25 9.67 9.81
CA ALA A 381 18.65 9.48 8.42
C ALA A 381 18.76 10.81 7.64
N GLN A 382 19.84 10.97 6.87
CA GLN A 382 20.03 12.05 5.90
C GLN A 382 19.35 11.70 4.56
N GLY A 383 19.06 12.73 3.76
CA GLY A 383 18.20 12.57 2.58
C GLY A 383 16.75 12.28 2.97
N GLY A 384 16.00 11.70 2.03
CA GLY A 384 14.59 11.38 2.21
C GLY A 384 13.66 12.60 2.35
N ILE A 385 12.36 12.32 2.38
CA ILE A 385 11.35 13.23 2.88
C ILE A 385 11.51 13.32 4.40
N ARG A 386 11.87 14.51 4.90
CA ARG A 386 12.02 14.78 6.33
C ARG A 386 10.80 15.54 6.84
N LEU A 387 9.85 14.78 7.39
CA LEU A 387 8.65 15.32 8.05
C LEU A 387 8.97 16.20 9.27
N PRO A 388 8.02 17.00 9.78
CA PRO A 388 8.24 17.86 10.95
C PRO A 388 8.80 17.13 12.17
N GLN A 389 8.38 15.89 12.42
CA GLN A 389 8.88 15.01 13.48
C GLN A 389 10.38 14.69 13.36
N VAL A 390 10.93 14.79 12.14
CA VAL A 390 12.32 14.46 11.78
C VAL A 390 13.16 15.73 11.64
N ARG A 391 12.54 16.85 11.24
CA ARG A 391 13.17 18.18 11.15
C ARG A 391 13.26 18.90 12.49
N VAL A 392 12.27 18.70 13.35
CA VAL A 392 12.17 19.30 14.68
C VAL A 392 12.00 18.17 15.70
N PRO A 393 12.97 17.25 15.82
CA PRO A 393 12.78 16.01 16.56
C PRO A 393 12.78 16.21 18.07
N LEU A 394 11.92 15.44 18.75
CA LEU A 394 11.96 15.23 20.20
C LEU A 394 12.56 13.87 20.59
N ALA A 395 12.73 13.00 19.60
CA ALA A 395 13.29 11.66 19.73
C ALA A 395 14.11 11.34 18.48
N ARG A 396 15.06 10.41 18.59
CA ARG A 396 15.63 9.73 17.44
C ARG A 396 14.63 8.68 16.98
N HIS A 397 14.12 8.85 15.77
CA HIS A 397 13.29 7.87 15.08
C HIS A 397 14.08 7.24 13.94
N ASP A 398 14.02 5.91 13.85
CA ASP A 398 14.74 5.13 12.85
C ASP A 398 14.02 3.79 12.59
N ALA A 399 14.48 3.06 11.57
CA ALA A 399 14.02 1.72 11.22
C ALA A 399 14.69 0.59 12.05
N VAL A 400 15.44 0.92 13.11
CA VAL A 400 16.13 -0.12 13.90
C VAL A 400 15.10 -1.02 14.60
N PRO A 401 15.17 -2.36 14.41
CA PRO A 401 14.25 -3.31 15.02
C PRO A 401 14.20 -3.25 16.55
N LEU A 402 13.01 -3.45 17.13
CA LEU A 402 12.85 -3.62 18.58
C LEU A 402 13.13 -5.06 19.05
N GLY A 403 13.18 -6.01 18.12
CA GLY A 403 13.36 -7.42 18.40
C GLY A 403 13.64 -8.21 17.12
N ALA A 404 13.72 -9.53 17.28
CA ALA A 404 14.10 -10.44 16.20
C ALA A 404 12.91 -11.12 15.50
N ASP A 405 11.70 -11.04 16.07
CA ASP A 405 10.50 -11.54 15.39
C ASP A 405 10.04 -10.54 14.32
N LEU A 406 9.34 -11.02 13.30
CA LEU A 406 8.89 -10.20 12.18
C LEU A 406 8.12 -8.96 12.63
N VAL A 407 7.23 -9.10 13.62
CA VAL A 407 6.39 -7.98 14.06
C VAL A 407 7.26 -6.89 14.66
N THR A 408 8.17 -7.22 15.58
CA THR A 408 9.07 -6.24 16.18
C THR A 408 10.15 -5.71 15.23
N TRP A 409 10.48 -6.46 14.18
CA TRP A 409 11.36 -6.03 13.08
C TRP A 409 10.74 -4.90 12.25
N LEU A 410 9.45 -4.99 11.95
CA LEU A 410 8.71 -3.99 11.16
C LEU A 410 8.44 -2.67 11.91
N CYS A 411 8.61 -2.65 13.23
CA CYS A 411 8.14 -1.56 14.09
C CYS A 411 9.07 -0.34 14.24
N GLY A 412 10.34 -0.48 13.82
CA GLY A 412 11.37 0.55 14.01
C GLY A 412 11.52 0.98 15.47
N SER A 413 12.33 2.02 15.72
CA SER A 413 12.57 2.50 17.08
C SER A 413 12.33 4.00 17.25
N SER A 414 11.99 4.38 18.47
CA SER A 414 11.86 5.75 18.95
C SER A 414 12.60 5.89 20.28
N THR A 415 13.69 6.64 20.27
CA THR A 415 14.49 6.95 21.47
C THR A 415 14.36 8.43 21.83
N PRO A 416 13.53 8.80 22.83
CA PRO A 416 13.35 10.19 23.25
C PRO A 416 14.65 10.86 23.68
N PHE A 417 14.81 12.13 23.35
CA PHE A 417 15.89 12.93 23.91
C PHE A 417 15.59 13.30 25.37
N THR A 418 16.65 13.64 26.12
CA THR A 418 16.47 14.06 27.51
C THR A 418 15.74 15.41 27.58
N PRO A 419 15.01 15.69 28.68
CA PRO A 419 14.38 16.99 28.88
C PRO A 419 15.35 18.17 28.73
N LEU A 420 16.59 18.01 29.22
CA LEU A 420 17.65 19.02 29.07
C LEU A 420 18.03 19.24 27.60
N ALA A 421 18.18 18.17 26.81
CA ALA A 421 18.50 18.31 25.39
C ALA A 421 17.36 19.00 24.62
N ILE A 422 16.09 18.64 24.90
CA ILE A 422 14.92 19.28 24.30
C ILE A 422 14.88 20.78 24.67
N SER A 423 15.08 21.13 25.94
CA SER A 423 15.11 22.52 26.40
C SER A 423 16.27 23.31 25.78
N LEU A 424 17.46 22.71 25.61
CA LEU A 424 18.58 23.36 24.92
C LEU A 424 18.31 23.59 23.43
N MET A 425 17.58 22.68 22.76
CA MET A 425 17.27 22.81 21.33
C MET A 425 16.15 23.83 21.06
N TYR A 426 15.11 23.86 21.90
CA TYR A 426 13.89 24.58 21.59
C TYR A 426 13.51 25.65 22.62
N GLY A 427 14.05 25.61 23.84
CA GLY A 427 13.67 26.48 24.94
C GLY A 427 12.40 25.99 25.61
N ASP A 428 11.24 26.36 25.04
CA ASP A 428 9.91 26.08 25.58
C ASP A 428 8.94 25.47 24.54
N GLU A 429 7.75 25.08 25.00
CA GLU A 429 6.70 24.46 24.18
C GLU A 429 6.29 25.36 23.01
N GLN A 430 6.21 26.68 23.24
CA GLN A 430 5.76 27.63 22.21
C GLN A 430 6.78 27.73 21.07
N ALA A 431 8.05 27.86 21.41
CA ALA A 431 9.14 27.92 20.45
C ALA A 431 9.33 26.60 19.68
N TYR A 432 9.15 25.45 20.34
CA TYR A 432 9.12 24.14 19.69
C TYR A 432 8.01 24.06 18.64
N LEU A 433 6.77 24.37 19.03
CA LEU A 433 5.61 24.25 18.15
C LEU A 433 5.66 25.23 16.98
N ALA A 434 6.17 26.44 17.18
CA ALA A 434 6.36 27.39 16.08
C ALA A 434 7.30 26.84 14.99
N ARG A 435 8.40 26.19 15.39
CA ARG A 435 9.33 25.53 14.45
C ARG A 435 8.70 24.29 13.81
N PHE A 436 7.92 23.52 14.56
CA PHE A 436 7.23 22.35 14.04
C PHE A 436 6.20 22.74 12.96
N GLU A 437 5.38 23.76 13.23
CA GLU A 437 4.42 24.30 12.27
C GLU A 437 5.10 24.89 11.02
N GLU A 438 6.26 25.54 11.17
CA GLU A 438 7.06 25.99 10.03
C GLU A 438 7.53 24.82 9.18
N ALA A 439 8.08 23.76 9.80
CA ALA A 439 8.47 22.56 9.09
C ALA A 439 7.28 21.85 8.41
N ALA A 440 6.08 21.90 9.01
CA ALA A 440 4.87 21.36 8.41
C ALA A 440 4.42 22.15 7.18
N ARG A 441 4.46 23.49 7.25
CA ARG A 441 4.19 24.35 6.09
C ARG A 441 5.17 24.12 4.95
N ASP A 442 6.46 23.95 5.25
CA ASP A 442 7.47 23.63 4.25
C ASP A 442 7.17 22.28 3.57
N ALA A 443 6.75 21.26 4.34
CA ALA A 443 6.35 19.97 3.80
C ALA A 443 5.11 20.07 2.89
N CYS A 444 4.13 20.91 3.25
CA CYS A 444 2.99 21.21 2.38
C CYS A 444 3.43 21.93 1.09
N ALA A 445 4.32 22.91 1.19
CA ALA A 445 4.85 23.63 0.03
C ALA A 445 5.66 22.71 -0.90
N ALA A 446 6.36 21.71 -0.33
CA ALA A 446 7.05 20.67 -1.10
C ALA A 446 6.10 19.61 -1.70
N GLY A 447 4.80 19.66 -1.39
CA GLY A 447 3.79 18.76 -1.91
C GLY A 447 3.79 17.36 -1.30
N VAL A 448 4.49 17.15 -0.19
CA VAL A 448 4.63 15.83 0.49
C VAL A 448 3.75 15.71 1.74
N LEU A 449 2.97 16.74 2.05
CA LEU A 449 2.03 16.78 3.16
C LEU A 449 0.79 17.57 2.76
N LEU A 450 -0.39 17.16 3.19
CA LEU A 450 -1.62 17.90 2.92
C LEU A 450 -1.93 18.86 4.07
N GLU A 451 -2.47 20.04 3.74
CA GLU A 451 -2.77 21.07 4.76
C GLU A 451 -3.73 20.58 5.85
N ARG A 452 -4.65 19.65 5.52
CA ARG A 452 -5.59 19.08 6.50
C ARG A 452 -4.91 18.26 7.59
N ASP A 453 -3.71 17.74 7.33
CA ASP A 453 -3.00 16.85 8.27
C ASP A 453 -2.27 17.66 9.36
N VAL A 454 -1.90 18.91 9.04
CA VAL A 454 -1.07 19.76 9.90
C VAL A 454 -1.65 19.92 11.32
N PRO A 455 -2.95 20.22 11.52
CA PRO A 455 -3.50 20.38 12.87
C PRO A 455 -3.35 19.12 13.74
N ALA A 456 -3.58 17.93 13.18
CA ALA A 456 -3.45 16.67 13.90
C ALA A 456 -1.99 16.38 14.27
N LEU A 457 -1.05 16.65 13.34
CA LEU A 457 0.38 16.49 13.60
C LEU A 457 0.89 17.45 14.67
N VAL A 458 0.43 18.71 14.67
CA VAL A 458 0.78 19.71 15.69
C VAL A 458 0.22 19.34 17.06
N ALA A 459 -1.00 18.78 17.11
CA ALA A 459 -1.59 18.29 18.35
C ALA A 459 -0.76 17.13 18.94
N GLU A 460 -0.41 16.13 18.13
CA GLU A 460 0.45 15.03 18.58
C GLU A 460 1.83 15.52 19.03
N ALA A 461 2.44 16.46 18.28
CA ALA A 461 3.73 17.05 18.63
C ALA A 461 3.70 17.77 19.99
N ARG A 462 2.59 18.44 20.32
CA ARG A 462 2.40 19.09 21.62
C ARG A 462 2.35 18.07 22.75
N ASP A 463 1.61 16.98 22.56
CA ASP A 463 1.48 15.92 23.55
C ASP A 463 2.82 15.21 23.77
N ASP A 464 3.57 14.94 22.70
CA ASP A 464 4.91 14.36 22.79
C ASP A 464 5.91 15.31 23.47
N TYR A 465 5.86 16.63 23.18
CA TYR A 465 6.70 17.62 23.88
C TYR A 465 6.48 17.55 25.39
N ARG A 466 5.21 17.57 25.83
CA ARG A 466 4.85 17.51 27.25
C ARG A 466 5.27 16.17 27.86
N ARG A 467 5.05 15.07 27.15
CA ARG A 467 5.44 13.73 27.61
C ARG A 467 6.94 13.63 27.86
N PHE A 468 7.76 14.13 26.94
CA PHE A 468 9.22 14.00 27.03
C PHE A 468 9.89 15.06 27.91
N THR A 469 9.20 16.16 28.25
CA THR A 469 9.73 17.19 29.15
C THR A 469 9.27 17.07 30.60
N THR A 470 8.17 16.37 30.88
CA THR A 470 7.62 16.21 32.24
C THR A 470 8.04 14.91 32.94
N ALA A 471 8.69 13.97 32.24
CA ALA A 471 9.05 12.64 32.77
C ALA A 471 10.12 12.61 33.90
N THR A 472 10.54 13.77 34.43
CA THR A 472 11.53 13.91 35.51
C THR A 472 10.95 14.36 36.86
N ALA A 473 9.68 14.09 37.16
CA ALA A 473 9.08 14.45 38.46
C ALA A 473 8.74 13.26 39.39
N GLY A 474 9.05 12.01 39.01
CA GLY A 474 8.53 10.81 39.72
C GLY A 474 9.52 9.68 40.02
N ALA A 475 10.83 9.92 39.92
CA ALA A 475 11.83 8.92 40.28
C ALA A 475 12.96 9.57 41.10
N GLU A 476 12.67 9.85 42.37
CA GLU A 476 13.66 9.94 43.46
C GLU A 476 13.30 8.93 44.54
#